data_AF-A0A9W4LLF5-F1
#
_entry.id   AF-A0A9W4LLF5-F1
#
_cell.length_a   1.000
_cell.length_b   1.000
_cell.length_c   1.000
_cell.angle_alpha   90.00
_cell.angle_beta   90.00
_cell.angle_gamma   90.00
#
_symmetry.space_group_name_H-M   'P 1'
#
loop_
_entity.id
_entity.type
_entity.pdbx_description
1 polymer ?
#
loop_
_entity_poly.entity_id
_entity_poly.type
_entity_poly.pdbx_seq_one_letter_code
_entity_poly.pdbx_strand_id
1 'polypeptide(L)'
;MRVLQNGDKGQMKMVFAPRAGVTTLAISLAVVLGGLLTACNPVRDVAVSTGFGAKEPESAQFVRESRRGDADYLPVGVRAPDRPTKALPKADVEALTNSIDARRQANEAAGATARSMGAETNARPVPKPPTLPAE
;
A
#
# COMPACT_ATOMS: atom_id res chain seq x y z
N MET A 1 53.83 52.61 21.28
CA MET A 1 54.12 52.47 19.84
C MET A 1 55.22 51.44 19.66
N ARG A 2 54.85 50.21 19.29
CA ARG A 2 55.67 49.26 18.52
C ARG A 2 54.72 48.18 18.01
N VAL A 3 54.40 48.32 16.73
CA VAL A 3 53.75 47.30 15.91
C VAL A 3 54.85 46.38 15.41
N LEU A 4 54.70 45.06 15.62
CA LEU A 4 55.27 44.06 14.72
C LEU A 4 54.19 43.01 14.50
N GLN A 5 53.50 43.19 13.38
CA GLN A 5 52.63 42.22 12.75
C GLN A 5 53.51 41.33 11.87
N ASN A 6 53.42 40.02 12.04
CA ASN A 6 53.75 38.94 11.10
C ASN A 6 53.14 37.68 11.75
N GLY A 7 52.11 36.99 11.26
CA GLY A 7 51.79 36.72 9.87
C GLY A 7 52.22 35.29 9.52
N ASP A 8 51.72 34.28 10.21
CA ASP A 8 51.74 32.91 9.68
C ASP A 8 50.47 32.14 10.09
N LYS A 9 49.77 31.64 9.08
CA LYS A 9 48.52 30.90 9.16
C LYS A 9 48.88 29.43 9.01
N GLY A 10 48.58 28.58 9.99
CA GLY A 10 48.85 27.16 9.79
C GLY A 10 48.40 26.23 10.90
N GLN A 11 47.14 25.80 10.83
CA GLN A 11 46.66 24.50 11.31
C GLN A 11 46.63 24.27 12.83
N MET A 12 45.52 24.70 13.43
CA MET A 12 45.07 24.17 14.71
C MET A 12 44.54 22.74 14.49
N LYS A 13 45.39 21.72 14.72
CA LYS A 13 44.97 20.32 14.80
C LYS A 13 44.07 20.14 16.02
N MET A 14 42.76 20.31 15.84
CA MET A 14 41.78 19.81 16.80
C MET A 14 41.69 18.30 16.65
N VAL A 15 42.51 17.58 17.41
CA VAL A 15 42.30 16.14 17.67
C VAL A 15 41.11 16.05 18.61
N PHE A 16 39.93 15.87 18.03
CA PHE A 16 38.69 15.66 18.79
C PHE A 16 38.74 14.24 19.36
N ALA A 17 39.12 14.12 20.64
CA ALA A 17 39.02 12.86 21.35
C ALA A 17 37.54 12.43 21.35
N PRO A 18 37.18 11.24 20.83
CA PRO A 18 35.80 10.80 20.84
C PRO A 18 35.40 10.56 22.30
N ARG A 19 34.47 11.37 22.80
CA ARG A 19 33.85 11.15 24.11
C ARG A 19 33.20 9.77 24.08
N ALA A 20 33.68 8.87 24.93
CA ALA A 20 33.33 7.45 24.94
C ALA A 20 31.81 7.16 24.91
N GLY A 21 30.96 8.07 25.39
CA GLY A 21 29.50 7.91 25.37
C GLY A 21 28.83 8.09 23.99
N VAL A 22 29.44 8.85 23.07
CA VAL A 22 28.86 9.09 21.73
C VAL A 22 29.07 7.88 20.82
N THR A 23 30.20 7.18 20.98
CA THR A 23 30.50 5.97 20.23
C THR A 23 29.64 4.78 20.69
N THR A 24 29.34 4.65 21.99
CA THR A 24 28.47 3.57 22.49
C THR A 24 27.02 3.72 22.01
N LEU A 25 26.51 4.95 21.98
CA LEU A 25 25.15 5.24 21.51
C LEU A 25 25.01 4.97 20.00
N ALA A 26 26.01 5.37 19.20
CA ALA A 26 26.02 5.11 17.76
C ALA A 26 26.06 3.60 17.42
N ILE A 27 26.80 2.81 18.20
CA ILE A 27 26.85 1.35 18.03
C ILE A 27 25.50 0.70 18.39
N SER A 28 24.88 1.11 19.52
CA SER A 28 23.56 0.59 19.90
C SER A 28 22.48 0.92 18.88
N LEU A 29 22.51 2.12 18.31
CA LEU A 29 21.56 2.54 17.27
C LEU A 29 21.74 1.75 15.98
N ALA A 30 22.99 1.45 15.59
CA ALA A 30 23.29 0.61 14.42
C ALA A 30 22.81 -0.85 14.59
N VAL A 31 22.92 -1.41 15.81
CA VAL A 31 22.43 -2.77 16.11
C VAL A 31 20.89 -2.82 16.09
N VAL A 32 20.23 -1.80 16.63
CA VAL A 32 18.76 -1.72 16.65
C VAL A 32 18.19 -1.47 15.25
N LEU A 33 18.79 -0.58 14.46
CA LEU A 33 18.36 -0.35 13.08
C LEU A 33 18.67 -1.54 12.15
N GLY A 34 19.77 -2.27 12.39
CA GLY A 34 20.10 -3.47 11.63
C GLY A 34 19.16 -4.66 11.87
N GLY A 35 18.58 -4.77 13.07
CA GLY A 35 17.63 -5.84 13.41
C GLY A 35 16.19 -5.61 12.95
N LEU A 36 15.79 -4.36 12.69
CA LEU A 36 14.39 -4.01 12.40
C LEU A 36 14.04 -4.07 10.90
N LEU A 37 15.04 -4.12 10.01
CA LEU A 37 14.86 -4.24 8.56
C LEU A 37 15.20 -5.67 8.13
N THR A 38 14.18 -6.51 8.07
CA THR A 38 14.18 -7.93 7.68
C THR A 38 15.28 -8.34 6.68
N ALA A 39 16.24 -9.14 7.16
CA ALA A 39 17.06 -10.18 6.50
C ALA A 39 18.52 -10.26 7.02
N CYS A 40 19.04 -9.22 7.68
CA CYS A 40 20.42 -9.21 8.20
C CYS A 40 20.44 -9.47 9.71
N ASN A 41 20.71 -10.70 10.11
CA ASN A 41 21.02 -11.00 11.51
C ASN A 41 22.55 -10.85 11.68
N PRO A 42 23.05 -9.77 12.33
CA PRO A 42 24.49 -9.50 12.38
C PRO A 42 25.27 -10.59 13.12
N VAL A 43 24.63 -11.28 14.09
CA VAL A 43 25.25 -12.42 14.78
C VAL A 43 25.41 -13.61 13.84
N ARG A 44 24.40 -13.87 13.01
CA ARG A 44 24.45 -14.91 11.97
C ARG A 44 25.50 -14.56 10.92
N ASP A 45 25.58 -13.31 10.48
CA ASP A 45 26.52 -12.89 9.43
C ASP A 45 27.98 -12.97 9.91
N VAL A 46 28.24 -12.61 11.18
CA VAL A 46 29.56 -12.82 11.81
C VAL A 46 29.84 -14.31 11.97
N ALA A 47 28.88 -15.12 12.38
CA ALA A 47 29.07 -16.57 12.48
C ALA A 47 29.36 -17.21 11.11
N VAL A 48 28.60 -16.86 10.07
CA VAL A 48 28.78 -17.39 8.71
C VAL A 48 30.12 -16.94 8.11
N SER A 49 30.53 -15.68 8.30
CA SER A 49 31.82 -15.17 7.80
C SER A 49 33.03 -15.74 8.54
N THR A 50 32.89 -16.08 9.83
CA THR A 50 33.94 -16.73 10.63
C THR A 50 33.94 -18.26 10.51
N GLY A 51 33.03 -18.84 9.70
CA GLY A 51 32.94 -20.27 9.46
C GLY A 51 32.15 -21.07 10.51
N PHE A 52 31.61 -20.41 11.53
CA PHE A 52 30.77 -21.00 12.59
C PHE A 52 29.28 -21.05 12.24
N GLY A 53 28.84 -20.37 11.17
CA GLY A 53 27.44 -20.29 10.75
C GLY A 53 27.15 -21.15 9.53
N ALA A 54 25.97 -21.76 9.49
CA ALA A 54 25.49 -22.49 8.32
C ALA A 54 25.35 -21.54 7.12
N LYS A 55 26.07 -21.84 6.04
CA LYS A 55 25.91 -21.16 4.75
C LYS A 55 24.52 -21.42 4.21
N GLU A 56 23.93 -20.41 3.57
CA GLU A 56 22.65 -20.57 2.93
C GLU A 56 22.76 -21.62 1.81
N PRO A 57 21.89 -22.65 1.81
CA PRO A 57 21.98 -23.71 0.82
C PRO A 57 21.70 -23.13 -0.57
N GLU A 58 22.58 -23.47 -1.51
CA GLU A 58 22.38 -23.13 -2.92
C GLU A 58 21.03 -23.75 -3.38
N SER A 59 20.19 -22.97 -4.06
CA SER A 59 18.91 -23.49 -4.54
C SER A 59 19.14 -24.61 -5.56
N ALA A 60 18.31 -25.65 -5.60
CA ALA A 60 18.47 -26.73 -6.59
C ALA A 60 18.46 -26.20 -8.04
N GLN A 61 19.16 -26.89 -8.96
CA GLN A 61 19.29 -26.45 -10.37
C GLN A 61 17.93 -26.27 -11.06
N PHE A 62 17.02 -27.23 -10.90
CA PHE A 62 15.67 -27.14 -11.48
C PHE A 62 14.87 -25.93 -10.97
N VAL A 63 15.16 -25.43 -9.75
CA VAL A 63 14.51 -24.23 -9.20
C VAL A 63 15.05 -22.96 -9.87
N ARG A 64 16.34 -22.94 -10.23
CA ARG A 64 16.93 -21.81 -10.96
C ARG A 64 16.43 -21.78 -12.40
N GLU A 65 16.34 -22.95 -13.03
CA GLU A 65 15.90 -23.09 -14.43
C GLU A 65 14.39 -22.87 -14.61
N SER A 66 13.57 -23.26 -13.62
CA SER A 66 12.11 -23.07 -13.68
C SER A 66 11.67 -21.63 -13.35
N ARG A 67 12.50 -20.85 -12.65
CA ARG A 67 12.25 -19.42 -12.42
C ARG A 67 12.48 -18.64 -13.71
N ARG A 68 11.41 -18.47 -14.49
CA ARG A 68 11.40 -17.51 -15.60
C ARG A 68 11.55 -16.09 -15.02
N GLY A 69 12.51 -15.33 -15.53
CA GLY A 69 12.70 -13.92 -15.17
C GLY A 69 11.51 -13.04 -15.56
N ASP A 70 10.79 -13.43 -16.61
CA ASP A 70 9.62 -12.76 -17.17
C ASP A 70 8.32 -13.47 -16.75
N ALA A 71 8.10 -13.58 -15.44
CA ALA A 71 6.86 -14.13 -14.91
C ALA A 71 5.72 -13.10 -15.02
N ASP A 72 4.59 -13.47 -15.61
CA ASP A 72 3.35 -12.67 -15.64
C ASP A 72 2.66 -12.54 -14.25
N TYR A 73 3.31 -13.01 -13.18
CA TYR A 73 2.80 -12.97 -11.83
C TYR A 73 3.74 -12.18 -10.91
N LEU A 74 3.17 -11.51 -9.91
CA LEU A 74 3.97 -10.82 -8.90
C LEU A 74 4.50 -11.83 -7.87
N PRO A 75 5.81 -11.89 -7.62
CA PRO A 75 6.35 -12.75 -6.57
C PRO A 75 5.90 -12.29 -5.19
N VAL A 76 5.73 -13.25 -4.26
CA VAL A 76 5.34 -12.99 -2.88
C VAL A 76 6.38 -12.08 -2.22
N GLY A 77 5.92 -11.02 -1.57
CA GLY A 77 6.79 -10.03 -0.92
C GLY A 77 7.20 -8.85 -1.80
N VAL A 78 6.84 -8.85 -3.09
CA VAL A 78 6.98 -7.67 -3.95
C VAL A 78 5.68 -6.88 -3.94
N ARG A 79 5.80 -5.56 -3.74
CA ARG A 79 4.66 -4.65 -3.77
C ARG A 79 4.14 -4.53 -5.20
N ALA A 80 2.81 -4.62 -5.37
CA ALA A 80 2.17 -4.36 -6.65
C ALA A 80 2.59 -3.00 -7.22
N PRO A 81 2.76 -2.87 -8.55
CA PRO A 81 2.99 -1.59 -9.19
C PRO A 81 1.99 -0.55 -8.68
N ASP A 82 2.47 0.65 -8.38
CA ASP A 82 1.58 1.71 -7.92
C ASP A 82 0.53 1.98 -9.00
N ARG A 83 -0.74 2.01 -8.57
CA ARG A 83 -1.84 2.26 -9.51
C ARG A 83 -1.63 3.65 -10.13
N PRO A 84 -1.81 3.80 -11.45
CA PRO A 84 -1.66 5.10 -12.11
C PRO A 84 -2.74 6.10 -11.67
N THR A 85 -3.81 5.63 -11.04
CA THR A 85 -4.93 6.44 -10.57
C THR A 85 -4.81 6.75 -9.08
N LYS A 86 -4.94 8.04 -8.75
CA LYS A 86 -4.99 8.50 -7.36
C LYS A 86 -6.25 7.96 -6.68
N ALA A 87 -6.13 7.60 -5.40
CA ALA A 87 -7.30 7.32 -4.58
C ALA A 87 -8.22 8.56 -4.49
N LEU A 88 -9.53 8.34 -4.56
CA LEU A 88 -10.50 9.41 -4.32
C LEU A 88 -10.32 9.96 -2.89
N PRO A 89 -10.34 11.29 -2.69
CA PRO A 89 -10.35 11.85 -1.35
C PRO A 89 -11.66 11.48 -0.64
N LYS A 90 -11.63 11.40 0.69
CA LYS A 90 -12.78 10.95 1.50
C LYS A 90 -14.05 11.75 1.21
N ALA A 91 -13.92 13.07 1.04
CA ALA A 91 -15.04 13.95 0.70
C ALA A 91 -15.75 13.55 -0.61
N ASP A 92 -14.99 13.14 -1.62
CA ASP A 92 -15.56 12.72 -2.91
C ASP A 92 -16.25 11.36 -2.80
N VAL A 93 -15.74 10.47 -1.94
CA VAL A 93 -16.41 9.19 -1.64
C VAL A 93 -17.74 9.43 -0.93
N GLU A 94 -17.78 10.32 0.06
CA GLU A 94 -19.00 10.68 0.78
C GLU A 94 -20.02 11.35 -0.16
N ALA A 95 -19.58 12.26 -1.02
CA ALA A 95 -20.43 12.88 -2.04
C ALA A 95 -21.02 11.83 -3.00
N LEU A 96 -20.21 10.84 -3.42
CA LEU A 96 -20.68 9.76 -4.29
C LEU A 96 -21.71 8.88 -3.57
N THR A 97 -21.46 8.49 -2.32
CA THR A 97 -22.41 7.73 -1.50
C THR A 97 -23.75 8.47 -1.38
N ASN A 98 -23.73 9.75 -1.03
CA ASN A 98 -24.93 10.57 -0.93
C ASN A 98 -25.71 10.62 -2.25
N SER A 99 -24.99 10.70 -3.38
CA SER A 99 -25.63 10.70 -4.71
C SER A 99 -26.32 9.36 -5.03
N ILE A 100 -25.72 8.23 -4.61
CA ILE A 100 -26.28 6.90 -4.82
C ILE A 100 -27.52 6.71 -3.95
N ASP A 101 -27.47 7.14 -2.69
CA ASP A 101 -28.59 7.04 -1.77
C ASP A 101 -29.78 7.91 -2.20
N ALA A 102 -29.52 9.13 -2.70
CA ALA A 102 -30.57 9.98 -3.26
C ALA A 102 -31.25 9.31 -4.47
N ARG A 103 -30.47 8.68 -5.36
CA ARG A 103 -31.03 7.93 -6.51
C ARG A 103 -31.83 6.71 -6.07
N ARG A 104 -31.39 6.01 -5.04
CA ARG A 104 -32.12 4.89 -4.46
C ARG A 104 -33.49 5.34 -3.96
N GLN A 105 -33.54 6.41 -3.16
CA GLN A 105 -34.78 6.95 -2.63
C GLN A 105 -35.73 7.38 -3.75
N ALA A 106 -35.22 8.06 -4.79
CA ALA A 106 -36.02 8.45 -5.95
C ALA A 106 -36.61 7.24 -6.68
N ASN A 107 -35.82 6.18 -6.88
CA ASN A 107 -36.28 4.94 -7.51
C ASN A 107 -37.31 4.20 -6.65
N GLU A 108 -37.14 4.17 -5.33
CA GLU A 108 -38.08 3.55 -4.40
C GLU A 108 -39.43 4.28 -4.43
N ALA A 109 -39.42 5.63 -4.47
CA ALA A 109 -40.62 6.45 -4.60
C ALA A 109 -41.32 6.22 -5.96
N ALA A 110 -40.57 6.28 -7.08
CA ALA A 110 -41.12 6.02 -8.40
C ALA A 110 -41.70 4.60 -8.51
N GLY A 111 -41.03 3.61 -7.91
CA GLY A 111 -41.53 2.24 -7.83
C GLY A 111 -42.80 2.11 -7.00
N ALA A 112 -42.94 2.88 -5.91
CA ALA A 112 -44.19 2.90 -5.13
C ALA A 112 -45.36 3.44 -5.95
N THR A 113 -45.16 4.53 -6.69
CA THR A 113 -46.17 5.09 -7.61
C THR A 113 -46.51 4.12 -8.73
N ALA A 114 -45.52 3.46 -9.33
CA ALA A 114 -45.76 2.46 -10.37
C ALA A 114 -46.58 1.26 -9.85
N ARG A 115 -46.32 0.81 -8.62
CA ARG A 115 -47.09 -0.27 -7.99
C ARG A 115 -48.54 0.13 -7.74
N SER A 116 -48.81 1.37 -7.28
CA SER A 116 -50.19 1.83 -7.08
C SER A 116 -50.95 1.93 -8.40
N MET A 117 -50.36 2.52 -9.43
CA MET A 117 -50.98 2.59 -10.77
C MET A 117 -51.22 1.19 -11.36
N GLY A 118 -50.26 0.27 -11.19
CA GLY A 118 -50.42 -1.13 -11.62
C GLY A 118 -51.57 -1.84 -10.90
N ALA A 119 -51.70 -1.64 -9.59
CA ALA A 119 -52.81 -2.19 -8.81
C ALA A 119 -54.18 -1.67 -9.29
N GLU A 120 -54.27 -0.38 -9.59
CA GLU A 120 -55.49 0.24 -10.13
C GLU A 120 -55.86 -0.31 -11.53
N THR A 121 -54.87 -0.48 -12.42
CA THR A 121 -55.11 -1.02 -13.77
C THR A 121 -55.56 -2.48 -13.74
N ASN A 122 -54.98 -3.33 -12.89
CA ASN A 122 -55.38 -4.73 -12.73
C ASN A 122 -56.77 -4.89 -12.09
N ALA A 123 -57.22 -3.92 -11.29
CA ALA A 123 -58.54 -3.93 -10.68
C ALA A 123 -59.67 -3.52 -11.64
N ARG A 124 -59.36 -2.96 -12.82
CA ARG A 124 -60.38 -2.55 -13.78
C ARG A 124 -60.97 -3.79 -14.47
N PRO A 125 -62.30 -4.00 -14.44
CA PRO A 125 -62.94 -5.12 -15.12
C PRO A 125 -62.66 -5.09 -16.63
N VAL A 126 -62.22 -6.23 -17.19
CA VAL A 126 -62.07 -6.37 -18.64
C VAL A 126 -63.47 -6.33 -19.28
N PRO A 127 -63.71 -5.48 -20.28
CA PRO A 127 -65.01 -5.44 -20.95
C PRO A 127 -65.33 -6.80 -21.56
N LYS A 128 -66.57 -7.28 -21.35
CA LYS A 128 -67.03 -8.57 -21.88
C LYS A 128 -66.89 -8.55 -23.41
N PRO A 129 -66.31 -9.61 -24.03
CA PRO A 129 -66.23 -9.71 -25.48
C PRO A 129 -67.62 -9.57 -26.11
N PRO A 130 -67.77 -8.83 -27.23
CA PRO A 130 -69.03 -8.75 -27.95
C PRO A 130 -69.44 -10.15 -28.40
N THR A 131 -70.67 -10.54 -28.08
CA THR A 131 -71.26 -11.81 -28.54
C THR A 131 -71.55 -11.69 -30.03
N LEU A 132 -70.90 -12.53 -30.83
CA LEU A 132 -71.23 -12.69 -32.25
C LEU A 132 -72.65 -13.26 -32.38
N PRO A 133 -73.46 -12.80 -33.36
CA PRO A 133 -74.78 -13.37 -33.61
C PRO A 133 -74.65 -14.86 -33.97
N ALA A 134 -75.52 -15.69 -33.41
CA ALA A 134 -75.66 -17.08 -33.80
C ALA A 134 -76.35 -17.16 -35.18
N GLU A 135 -75.73 -17.87 -36.13
CA GLU A 135 -76.36 -18.30 -37.38
C GLU A 135 -77.40 -19.40 -37.13
#